data_AF-A0A938S211-F1
#
_entry.id   AF-A0A938S211-F1
#
_cell.length_a   1.000
_cell.length_b   1.000
_cell.length_c   1.000
_cell.angle_alpha   90.00
_cell.angle_beta   90.00
_cell.angle_gamma   90.00
#
_symmetry.space_group_name_H-M   'P 1'
#
loop_
_entity.id
_entity.type
_entity.pdbx_description
1 polymer ?
#
loop_
_entity_poly.entity_id
_entity_poly.type
_entity_poly.pdbx_seq_one_letter_code
_entity_poly.pdbx_strand_id
1 'polypeptide(L)'
;TRLALFALVSQYPFSLCFEGLNIGSTLAIGGLALYFGEDFLERNRQAGRPARGWLAWTALMIAAGLAAGLLDTDYGGMGILAMAILQRSPAAWVGIPLMMGWMALFIWVYNWWTVSWGVLVIGAVFLLGWSVRGWTRRFLPRWIVYAFYPVHLTIIGILLAAW
;
A
#
# COMPACT_ATOMS: atom_id res chain seq x y z
N THR A 1 -4.44 -1.58 16.33
CA THR A 1 -5.36 -0.50 16.76
C THR A 1 -5.22 0.78 15.96
N ARG A 2 -4.03 1.39 15.83
CA ARG A 2 -3.87 2.68 15.11
C ARG A 2 -4.25 2.63 13.61
N LEU A 3 -3.88 1.56 12.89
CA LEU A 3 -4.23 1.40 11.47
C LEU A 3 -5.74 1.18 11.26
N ALA A 4 -6.37 0.40 12.14
CA ALA A 4 -7.81 0.18 12.10
C ALA A 4 -8.59 1.47 12.37
N LEU A 5 -8.18 2.27 13.36
CA LEU A 5 -8.77 3.59 13.60
C LEU A 5 -8.56 4.53 12.41
N PHE A 6 -7.36 4.53 11.80
CA PHE A 6 -7.10 5.30 10.60
C PHE A 6 -7.99 4.89 9.43
N ALA A 7 -8.17 3.58 9.20
CA ALA A 7 -9.06 3.06 8.17
C ALA A 7 -10.51 3.49 8.42
N LEU A 8 -11.00 3.39 9.66
CA LEU A 8 -12.37 3.80 10.00
C LEU A 8 -12.59 5.30 9.82
N VAL A 9 -11.70 6.14 10.37
CA VAL A 9 -11.81 7.60 10.29
C VAL A 9 -11.71 8.08 8.85
N SER A 10 -10.85 7.44 8.05
CA SER A 10 -10.65 7.84 6.65
C SER A 10 -11.70 7.27 5.70
N GLN A 11 -12.57 6.35 6.14
CA GLN A 11 -13.57 5.74 5.26
C GLN A 11 -14.64 6.75 4.84
N TYR A 12 -15.08 7.61 5.77
CA TYR A 12 -16.08 8.61 5.45
C TYR A 12 -15.58 9.63 4.40
N PRO A 13 -14.41 10.29 4.58
CA PRO A 13 -13.85 11.14 3.53
C PRO A 13 -13.64 10.44 2.19
N PHE A 14 -13.22 9.17 2.21
CA PHE A 14 -13.04 8.37 1.00
C PHE A 14 -14.37 8.16 0.26
N SER A 15 -15.43 7.82 0.99
CA SER A 15 -16.77 7.59 0.42
C SER A 15 -17.43 8.83 -0.21
N LEU A 16 -16.90 10.03 0.07
CA LEU A 16 -17.35 11.25 -0.61
C LEU A 16 -16.82 11.34 -2.04
N CYS A 17 -15.71 10.66 -2.35
CA CYS A 17 -15.01 10.76 -3.63
C CYS A 17 -15.09 9.47 -4.46
N PHE A 18 -15.17 8.31 -3.80
CA PHE A 18 -15.02 7.01 -4.42
C PHE A 18 -15.97 5.98 -3.82
N GLU A 19 -16.34 4.97 -4.61
CA GLU A 19 -16.98 3.75 -4.11
C GLU A 19 -15.94 2.78 -3.53
N GLY A 20 -16.37 1.83 -2.70
CA GLY A 20 -15.50 0.79 -2.15
C GLY A 20 -14.82 1.13 -0.81
N LEU A 21 -13.69 0.48 -0.55
CA LEU A 21 -12.96 0.55 0.73
C LEU A 21 -11.65 1.33 0.58
N ASN A 22 -11.31 2.17 1.56
CA ASN A 22 -10.11 3.01 1.47
C ASN A 22 -8.77 2.25 1.55
N ILE A 23 -7.66 2.99 1.36
CA ILE A 23 -6.28 2.49 1.49
C ILE A 23 -6.00 1.72 2.78
N GLY A 24 -6.66 2.10 3.89
CA GLY A 24 -6.48 1.45 5.19
C GLY A 24 -6.86 -0.03 5.14
N SER A 25 -7.87 -0.38 4.35
CA SER A 25 -8.31 -1.75 4.12
C SER A 25 -7.29 -2.53 3.28
N THR A 26 -6.77 -1.94 2.19
CA THR A 26 -5.69 -2.56 1.40
C THR A 26 -4.45 -2.82 2.27
N LEU A 27 -4.05 -1.85 3.10
CA LEU A 27 -2.92 -1.99 4.02
C LEU A 27 -3.16 -3.06 5.09
N ALA A 28 -4.39 -3.19 5.59
CA ALA A 28 -4.74 -4.22 6.56
C ALA A 28 -4.63 -5.63 5.96
N ILE A 29 -5.22 -5.85 4.77
CA ILE A 29 -5.18 -7.13 4.06
C ILE A 29 -3.73 -7.50 3.70
N GLY A 30 -3.01 -6.58 3.06
CA GLY A 30 -1.60 -6.79 2.69
C GLY A 30 -0.70 -6.99 3.91
N GLY A 31 -0.91 -6.22 4.97
CA GLY A 31 -0.13 -6.33 6.21
C GLY A 31 -0.32 -7.67 6.92
N LEU A 32 -1.55 -8.19 6.97
CA LEU A 32 -1.82 -9.53 7.51
C LEU A 32 -1.17 -10.62 6.66
N ALA A 33 -1.31 -10.52 5.34
CA ALA A 33 -0.72 -11.47 4.42
C ALA A 33 0.81 -11.50 4.56
N LEU A 34 1.45 -10.33 4.71
CA LEU A 34 2.89 -10.23 4.91
C LEU A 34 3.29 -10.82 6.25
N TYR A 35 2.58 -10.49 7.33
CA TYR A 35 2.87 -11.01 8.66
C TYR A 35 2.86 -12.55 8.70
N PHE A 36 1.78 -13.17 8.22
CA PHE A 36 1.67 -14.62 8.17
C PHE A 36 2.61 -15.24 7.14
N GLY A 37 2.80 -14.58 6.00
CA GLY A 37 3.73 -15.04 4.96
C GLY A 37 5.16 -15.13 5.47
N GLU A 38 5.65 -14.10 6.17
CA GLU A 38 6.98 -14.09 6.77
C GLU A 38 7.15 -15.21 7.81
N ASP A 39 6.15 -15.40 8.68
CA ASP A 39 6.14 -16.47 9.67
C ASP A 39 6.19 -17.86 8.99
N PHE A 40 5.40 -18.08 7.93
CA PHE A 40 5.45 -19.32 7.16
C PHE A 40 6.79 -19.52 6.47
N LEU A 41 7.37 -18.48 5.88
CA LEU A 41 8.65 -18.57 5.20
C LEU A 41 9.75 -18.97 6.19
N GLU A 42 9.81 -18.32 7.35
CA GLU A 42 10.84 -18.57 8.35
C GLU A 42 10.73 -19.98 8.95
N ARG A 43 9.51 -20.43 9.30
CA ARG A 43 9.27 -21.80 9.78
C ARG A 43 9.71 -22.85 8.75
N ASN A 44 9.37 -22.64 7.47
CA ASN A 44 9.77 -23.58 6.41
C ASN A 44 11.28 -23.53 6.14
N ARG A 45 11.93 -22.36 6.28
CA ARG A 45 13.38 -22.22 6.19
C ARG A 45 14.09 -23.02 7.29
N GLN A 46 13.63 -22.88 8.53
CA GLN A 46 14.15 -23.63 9.68
C GLN A 46 13.92 -25.14 9.56
N ALA A 47 12.83 -25.55 8.92
CA ALA A 47 12.53 -26.96 8.63
C ALA A 47 13.26 -27.53 7.40
N GLY A 48 14.18 -26.79 6.78
CA GLY A 48 14.92 -27.23 5.58
C GLY A 48 14.08 -27.30 4.30
N ARG A 49 12.94 -26.60 4.24
CA ARG A 49 11.98 -26.61 3.11
C ARG A 49 11.76 -25.20 2.53
N PRO A 50 12.82 -24.46 2.14
CA PRO A 50 12.69 -23.06 1.74
C PRO A 50 11.77 -22.85 0.53
N ALA A 51 11.75 -23.77 -0.44
CA ALA A 51 10.89 -23.68 -1.61
C ALA A 51 9.39 -23.73 -1.25
N ARG A 52 9.01 -24.57 -0.27
CA ARG A 52 7.63 -24.65 0.24
C ARG A 52 7.23 -23.35 0.94
N GLY A 53 8.16 -22.74 1.68
CA GLY A 53 7.94 -21.45 2.32
C GLY A 53 7.68 -20.34 1.29
N TRP A 54 8.49 -20.27 0.23
CA TRP A 54 8.29 -19.31 -0.86
C TRP A 54 6.97 -19.54 -1.60
N LEU A 55 6.62 -20.79 -1.89
CA LEU A 55 5.34 -21.10 -2.54
C LEU A 55 4.16 -20.65 -1.67
N ALA A 56 4.19 -20.92 -0.36
CA ALA A 56 3.15 -20.50 0.58
C ALA A 56 3.07 -18.97 0.70
N TRP A 57 4.21 -18.29 0.78
CA TRP A 57 4.29 -16.84 0.82
C TRP A 57 3.67 -16.21 -0.44
N THR A 58 4.06 -16.68 -1.63
CA THR A 58 3.54 -16.19 -2.91
C THR A 58 2.04 -16.47 -3.04
N ALA A 59 1.59 -17.67 -2.69
CA ALA A 59 0.16 -18.02 -2.71
C ALA A 59 -0.67 -17.11 -1.80
N LEU A 60 -0.15 -16.78 -0.62
CA LEU A 60 -0.80 -15.87 0.32
C LEU A 60 -0.86 -14.45 -0.21
N MET A 61 0.20 -13.95 -0.86
CA MET A 61 0.20 -12.63 -1.51
C MET A 61 -0.83 -12.55 -2.63
N ILE A 62 -0.92 -13.58 -3.47
CA ILE A 62 -1.90 -13.65 -4.56
C ILE A 62 -3.32 -13.68 -3.98
N ALA A 63 -3.58 -14.54 -2.99
CA ALA A 63 -4.88 -14.63 -2.34
C ALA A 63 -5.30 -13.29 -1.71
N ALA A 64 -4.36 -12.60 -1.06
CA ALA A 64 -4.59 -11.28 -0.49
C ALA A 64 -4.90 -10.23 -1.57
N GLY A 65 -4.17 -10.24 -2.68
CA GLY A 65 -4.42 -9.37 -3.82
C GLY A 65 -5.81 -9.57 -4.45
N LEU A 66 -6.21 -10.84 -4.62
CA LEU A 66 -7.55 -11.19 -5.11
C LEU A 66 -8.63 -10.76 -4.12
N ALA A 67 -8.44 -11.00 -2.82
CA ALA A 67 -9.38 -10.56 -1.79
C ALA A 67 -9.54 -9.03 -1.78
N ALA A 68 -8.44 -8.28 -1.90
CA ALA A 68 -8.45 -6.82 -1.95
C ALA A 68 -9.13 -6.27 -3.21
N GLY A 69 -9.06 -6.99 -4.34
CA GLY A 69 -9.81 -6.66 -5.54
C GLY A 69 -11.31 -6.99 -5.43
N LEU A 70 -11.66 -8.14 -4.86
CA LEU A 70 -13.06 -8.55 -4.64
C LEU A 70 -13.79 -7.64 -3.63
N LEU A 71 -13.06 -7.11 -2.66
CA LEU A 71 -13.57 -6.14 -1.67
C LEU A 71 -13.54 -4.70 -2.16
N ASP A 72 -13.16 -4.47 -3.43
CA ASP A 72 -13.07 -3.16 -4.06
C ASP A 72 -12.30 -2.13 -3.20
N THR A 73 -11.09 -2.51 -2.81
CA THR A 73 -10.22 -1.63 -2.02
C THR A 73 -9.43 -0.67 -2.92
N ASP A 74 -9.19 0.55 -2.45
CA ASP A 74 -8.55 1.70 -3.13
C ASP A 74 -7.37 1.33 -4.04
N TYR A 75 -6.43 0.51 -3.54
CA TYR A 75 -5.28 0.05 -4.32
C TYR A 75 -5.31 -1.43 -4.69
N GLY A 76 -6.32 -2.18 -4.24
CA GLY A 76 -6.50 -3.60 -4.54
C GLY A 76 -5.23 -4.44 -4.41
N GLY A 77 -5.07 -5.38 -5.35
CA GLY A 77 -3.86 -6.20 -5.45
C GLY A 77 -2.58 -5.41 -5.78
N MET A 78 -2.69 -4.25 -6.43
CA MET A 78 -1.52 -3.41 -6.74
C MET A 78 -0.86 -2.89 -5.47
N GLY A 79 -1.65 -2.42 -4.50
CA GLY A 79 -1.15 -1.96 -3.22
C GLY A 79 -0.44 -3.06 -2.45
N ILE A 80 -1.00 -4.27 -2.45
CA ILE A 80 -0.40 -5.44 -1.77
C ILE A 80 0.93 -5.83 -2.40
N LEU A 81 1.01 -5.84 -3.74
CA LEU A 81 2.26 -6.12 -4.42
C LEU A 81 3.32 -5.04 -4.14
N ALA A 82 2.93 -3.76 -4.13
CA ALA A 82 3.83 -2.67 -3.75
C ALA A 82 4.38 -2.86 -2.33
N MET A 83 3.53 -3.24 -1.38
CA MET A 83 3.96 -3.57 -0.01
C MET A 83 4.96 -4.74 0.01
N ALA A 84 4.70 -5.80 -0.77
CA ALA A 84 5.59 -6.95 -0.86
C ALA A 84 6.96 -6.61 -1.44
N ILE A 85 7.01 -5.83 -2.54
CA ILE A 85 8.25 -5.33 -3.13
C ILE A 85 9.02 -4.49 -2.12
N LEU A 86 8.37 -3.52 -1.48
CA LEU A 86 9.02 -2.62 -0.54
C LEU A 86 9.53 -3.34 0.72
N GLN A 87 8.78 -4.29 1.26
CA GLN A 87 9.21 -5.03 2.45
C GLN A 87 10.42 -5.93 2.17
N ARG A 88 10.46 -6.58 1.00
CA ARG A 88 11.54 -7.52 0.65
C ARG A 88 12.72 -6.88 -0.07
N SER A 89 12.59 -5.62 -0.47
CA SER A 89 13.70 -4.89 -1.05
C SER A 89 14.75 -4.58 0.02
N PRO A 90 16.02 -4.97 -0.19
CA PRO A 90 17.07 -4.79 0.81
C PRO A 90 17.38 -3.32 1.08
N ALA A 91 17.10 -2.46 0.10
CA ALA A 91 17.26 -1.03 0.21
C ALA A 91 16.23 -0.30 -0.65
N ALA A 92 15.96 0.96 -0.29
CA ALA A 92 15.06 1.82 -1.03
C ALA A 92 15.46 1.91 -2.51
N TRP A 93 16.76 2.11 -2.80
CA TRP A 93 17.27 2.22 -4.16
C TRP A 93 17.08 0.97 -5.03
N VAL A 94 16.71 -0.18 -4.45
CA VAL A 94 16.30 -1.39 -5.18
C VAL A 94 14.78 -1.45 -5.33
N GLY A 95 14.05 -1.24 -4.23
CA GLY A 95 12.58 -1.37 -4.24
C GLY A 95 11.87 -0.31 -5.05
N ILE A 96 12.46 0.89 -5.13
CA ILE A 96 11.89 2.01 -5.88
C ILE A 96 11.92 1.74 -7.39
N PRO A 97 13.08 1.45 -8.03
CA PRO A 97 13.10 1.10 -9.45
C PRO A 97 12.17 -0.08 -9.77
N LEU A 98 12.08 -1.08 -8.88
CA LEU A 98 11.16 -2.20 -9.04
C LEU A 98 9.69 -1.76 -9.03
N MET A 99 9.31 -0.92 -8.07
CA MET A 99 7.95 -0.37 -7.98
C MET A 99 7.64 0.55 -9.18
N MET A 100 8.60 1.36 -9.62
CA MET A 100 8.46 2.23 -10.79
C MET A 100 8.35 1.43 -12.09
N GLY A 101 9.17 0.39 -12.27
CA GLY A 101 9.10 -0.50 -13.44
C GLY A 101 7.78 -1.27 -13.48
N TRP A 102 7.30 -1.73 -12.33
CA TRP A 102 5.98 -2.33 -12.21
C TRP A 102 4.85 -1.35 -12.56
N MET A 103 4.92 -0.12 -12.06
CA MET A 103 3.96 0.92 -12.39
C MET A 103 3.97 1.25 -13.88
N ALA A 104 5.14 1.37 -14.50
CA ALA A 104 5.28 1.59 -15.94
C ALA A 104 4.65 0.45 -16.75
N LEU A 105 4.80 -0.81 -16.30
CA LEU A 105 4.13 -1.95 -16.91
C LEU A 105 2.60 -1.84 -16.79
N PHE A 106 2.08 -1.44 -15.63
CA PHE A 106 0.65 -1.23 -15.43
C PHE A 106 0.08 -0.09 -16.28
N ILE A 107 0.81 1.03 -16.38
CA ILE A 107 0.47 2.13 -17.29
C ILE A 107 0.34 1.60 -18.72
N TRP A 108 1.32 0.81 -19.16
CA TRP A 108 1.37 0.29 -20.52
C TRP A 108 0.24 -0.70 -20.81
N VAL A 109 -0.10 -1.57 -19.84
CA VAL A 109 -1.15 -2.59 -20.01
C VAL A 109 -2.56 -2.01 -19.87
N TYR A 110 -2.78 -1.07 -18.95
CA TYR A 110 -4.13 -0.58 -18.59
C TYR A 110 -4.46 0.84 -19.07
N ASN A 111 -3.52 1.55 -19.71
CA ASN A 111 -3.69 2.95 -20.18
C ASN A 111 -4.08 3.95 -19.07
N TRP A 112 -3.70 3.68 -17.81
CA TRP A 112 -4.06 4.50 -16.64
C TRP A 112 -3.06 5.63 -16.37
N TRP A 113 -2.91 6.55 -17.33
CA TRP A 113 -1.89 7.60 -17.27
C TRP A 113 -2.05 8.52 -16.04
N THR A 114 -3.27 8.94 -15.72
CA THR A 114 -3.55 9.97 -14.70
C THR A 114 -3.40 9.47 -13.25
N VAL A 115 -3.78 8.22 -12.97
CA VAL A 115 -3.71 7.61 -11.64
C VAL A 115 -2.25 7.29 -11.25
N SER A 116 -1.43 6.99 -12.24
CA SER A 116 -0.05 6.51 -12.04
C SER A 116 0.91 7.62 -11.60
N TRP A 117 0.66 8.87 -12.00
CA TRP A 117 1.41 10.04 -11.52
C TRP A 117 1.14 10.33 -10.04
N GLY A 118 -0.10 10.17 -9.58
CA GLY A 118 -0.47 10.35 -8.16
C GLY A 118 0.24 9.35 -7.24
N VAL A 119 0.35 8.09 -7.67
CA VAL A 119 1.03 7.03 -6.91
C VAL A 119 2.55 7.15 -6.99
N LEU A 120 3.12 7.66 -8.09
CA LEU A 120 4.55 8.00 -8.17
C LEU A 120 4.91 9.13 -7.20
N VAL A 121 4.06 10.16 -7.08
CA VAL A 121 4.28 11.29 -6.15
C VAL A 121 4.11 10.84 -4.70
N ILE A 122 3.07 10.08 -4.37
CA ILE A 122 2.86 9.54 -3.02
C ILE A 122 3.96 8.53 -2.67
N GLY A 123 4.30 7.66 -3.61
CA GLY A 123 5.42 6.74 -3.53
C GLY A 123 6.73 7.47 -3.21
N ALA A 124 7.02 8.58 -3.92
CA ALA A 124 8.17 9.47 -3.73
C ALA A 124 8.16 10.23 -2.38
N VAL A 125 6.99 10.60 -1.86
CA VAL A 125 6.87 11.22 -0.52
C VAL A 125 7.13 10.20 0.59
N PHE A 126 6.63 8.98 0.45
CA PHE A 126 6.97 7.87 1.36
C PHE A 126 8.45 7.45 1.24
N LEU A 127 9.04 7.61 0.05
CA LEU A 127 10.46 7.42 -0.29
C LEU A 127 11.40 8.35 0.50
N LEU A 128 11.03 9.63 0.58
CA LEU A 128 11.66 10.62 1.47
C LEU A 128 11.40 10.31 2.95
N GLY A 129 10.39 9.51 3.27
CA GLY A 129 10.21 8.93 4.60
C GLY A 129 11.13 7.75 4.89
N TRP A 130 11.38 6.89 3.89
CA TRP A 130 12.08 5.61 4.04
C TRP A 130 13.61 5.77 4.12
N SER A 131 14.22 6.56 3.23
CA SER A 131 15.67 6.85 3.30
C SER A 131 16.03 7.73 4.49
N VAL A 132 15.02 8.35 5.10
CA VAL A 132 15.20 9.33 6.16
C VAL A 132 14.41 8.98 7.40
N ARG A 133 14.62 7.76 7.89
CA ARG A 133 14.19 7.25 9.22
C ARG A 133 14.41 8.25 10.37
N GLY A 134 15.26 9.28 10.21
CA GLY A 134 15.43 10.40 11.14
C GLY A 134 14.88 11.79 10.71
N TRP A 135 14.70 12.12 9.43
CA TRP A 135 14.45 13.50 8.97
C TRP A 135 12.97 13.83 8.83
N THR A 136 12.13 12.89 8.38
CA THR A 136 10.66 13.08 8.39
C THR A 136 10.10 13.16 9.81
N ARG A 137 10.71 12.46 10.78
CA ARG A 137 10.40 12.64 12.22
C ARG A 137 10.71 14.05 12.74
N ARG A 138 11.62 14.78 12.09
CA ARG A 138 12.15 16.08 12.53
C ARG A 138 11.38 17.27 11.93
N PHE A 139 10.79 17.10 10.74
CA PHE A 139 10.14 18.19 10.01
C PHE A 139 8.62 18.06 9.87
N LEU A 140 8.03 16.86 9.92
CA LEU A 140 6.59 16.69 9.90
C LEU A 140 6.09 15.94 11.14
N PRO A 141 5.30 16.61 12.01
CA PRO A 141 4.57 15.93 13.05
C PRO A 141 3.75 14.78 12.47
N ARG A 142 3.77 13.63 13.16
CA ARG A 142 3.05 12.42 12.71
C ARG A 142 1.57 12.67 12.44
N TRP A 143 0.95 13.58 13.20
CA TRP A 143 -0.45 13.93 13.02
C TRP A 143 -0.72 14.59 11.67
N ILE A 144 0.21 15.37 11.09
CA ILE A 144 0.05 15.94 9.74
C ILE A 144 0.01 14.82 8.71
N VAL A 145 0.92 13.85 8.81
CA VAL A 145 0.98 12.72 7.88
C VAL A 145 -0.30 11.87 7.95
N TYR A 146 -0.81 11.62 9.15
CA TYR A 146 -2.07 10.86 9.32
C TYR A 146 -3.31 11.66 8.97
N ALA A 147 -3.33 12.97 9.20
CA ALA A 147 -4.45 13.83 8.87
C ALA A 147 -4.50 14.17 7.38
N PHE A 148 -3.35 14.17 6.69
CA PHE A 148 -3.25 14.51 5.28
C PHE A 148 -4.27 13.72 4.46
N TYR A 149 -4.29 12.38 4.60
CA TYR A 149 -5.17 11.50 3.83
C TYR A 149 -6.68 11.82 3.99
N PRO A 150 -7.27 11.75 5.20
CA PRO A 150 -8.69 12.07 5.36
C PRO A 150 -9.02 13.53 5.03
N VAL A 151 -8.16 14.50 5.38
CA VAL A 151 -8.46 15.93 5.17
C VAL A 151 -8.49 16.29 3.69
N HIS A 152 -7.50 15.86 2.89
CA HIS A 152 -7.51 16.21 1.47
C HIS A 152 -8.67 15.54 0.73
N LEU A 153 -9.02 14.29 1.10
CA LEU A 153 -10.19 13.62 0.55
C LEU A 153 -11.49 14.35 0.92
N THR A 154 -11.62 14.83 2.16
CA THR A 154 -12.78 15.65 2.55
C THR A 154 -12.86 16.93 1.70
N ILE A 155 -11.74 17.62 1.49
CA ILE A 155 -11.72 18.84 0.66
C ILE A 155 -12.12 18.51 -0.79
N ILE A 156 -11.57 17.46 -1.38
CA ILE A 156 -11.91 17.03 -2.74
C ILE A 156 -13.39 16.64 -2.82
N GLY A 157 -13.88 15.86 -1.86
CA GLY A 157 -15.28 15.39 -1.84
C GLY A 157 -16.27 16.54 -1.70
N ILE A 158 -15.98 17.53 -0.86
CA ILE A 158 -16.80 18.75 -0.76
C ILE A 158 -16.79 19.53 -2.06
N LEU A 159 -15.62 19.67 -2.71
CA LEU A 159 -15.52 20.34 -4.00
C LEU A 159 -16.32 19.60 -5.06
N LEU A 160 -16.21 18.27 -5.15
CA LEU A 160 -16.99 17.47 -6.11
C LEU A 160 -18.50 17.57 -5.87
N ALA A 161 -18.94 17.67 -4.61
CA ALA A 161 -20.36 17.83 -4.26
C ALA A 161 -20.92 19.24 -4.51
N ALA A 162 -20.05 20.25 -4.69
CA ALA A 162 -20.43 21.63 -4.93
C ALA A 162 -20.58 21.98 -6.42
N TRP A 163 -20.29 21.03 -7.32
CA TRP A 163 -20.44 21.13 -8.78
C TRP A 163 -21.55 20.20 -9.27
#